data_AF-A0A2M8CZY2-F1
#
_entry.id   AF-A0A2M8CZY2-F1
#
_cell.length_a   1.000
_cell.length_b   1.000
_cell.length_c   1.000
_cell.angle_alpha   90.00
_cell.angle_beta   90.00
_cell.angle_gamma   90.00
#
_symmetry.space_group_name_H-M   'P 1'
#
loop_
_entity.id
_entity.type
_entity.pdbx_description
1 polymer ?
#
loop_
_entity_poly.entity_id
_entity_poly.type
_entity_poly.pdbx_seq_one_letter_code
_entity_poly.pdbx_strand_id
1 'polypeptide(L)'
;MLWNKDDLLIGGFGQPAQNVDATGRMIRSNTPPLPQRKPETIAPTPKGSRLLDFIGKLESSNNYNVIYGNEEKPLIKMTVKEVQKLQKEMIDEGRGSSAIGRYQFKHSTLKEAVDKLGIDENTLFDEKLQDQLARSRMEYRGFEKFKAGEMSAEKLIEGLASEWAALPLDERWSYFVGQVGGVFKVESRFNNYAAI
;
A
#
# COMPACT_ATOMS: atom_id res chain seq x y z
N MET A 1 -42.57 47.03 2.97
CA MET A 1 -41.21 46.68 2.48
C MET A 1 -40.24 47.38 3.41
N LEU A 2 -39.82 46.70 4.48
CA LEU A 2 -38.95 47.27 5.51
C LEU A 2 -37.51 46.84 5.25
N TRP A 3 -36.65 47.83 5.21
CA TRP A 3 -35.20 47.71 5.36
C TRP A 3 -34.86 47.39 6.83
N ASN A 4 -33.74 46.69 7.06
CA ASN A 4 -32.74 47.20 7.99
C ASN A 4 -31.33 46.75 7.62
N LYS A 5 -30.40 47.66 7.87
CA LYS A 5 -28.96 47.62 7.62
C LYS A 5 -28.26 47.04 8.86
N ASP A 6 -27.09 46.42 8.67
CA ASP A 6 -25.82 46.80 9.30
C ASP A 6 -24.74 45.71 9.11
N ASP A 7 -23.61 46.14 8.54
CA ASP A 7 -22.22 45.71 8.74
C ASP A 7 -21.66 44.33 8.32
N LEU A 8 -20.96 44.37 7.18
CA LEU A 8 -19.50 44.17 7.04
C LEU A 8 -18.79 42.90 7.59
N LEU A 9 -18.19 42.18 6.62
CA LEU A 9 -16.90 41.46 6.62
C LEU A 9 -16.86 39.91 6.77
N ILE A 10 -16.05 39.33 5.85
CA ILE A 10 -15.26 38.07 5.90
C ILE A 10 -15.93 36.73 5.53
N GLY A 11 -15.75 36.34 4.26
CA GLY A 11 -14.91 35.20 3.88
C GLY A 11 -15.47 33.76 3.93
N GLY A 12 -15.08 32.98 2.92
CA GLY A 12 -14.51 31.65 3.16
C GLY A 12 -15.37 30.44 2.78
N PHE A 13 -14.89 29.76 1.74
CA PHE A 13 -15.10 28.36 1.42
C PHE A 13 -15.14 27.44 2.64
N GLY A 14 -15.90 26.34 2.49
CA GLY A 14 -16.11 25.23 3.42
C GLY A 14 -15.08 25.06 4.53
N GLN A 15 -15.57 25.12 5.77
CA GLN A 15 -14.77 24.88 6.97
C GLN A 15 -14.19 23.45 6.96
N PRO A 16 -12.87 23.27 7.14
CA PRO A 16 -12.32 21.98 7.53
C PRO A 16 -12.65 21.71 9.00
N ALA A 17 -12.84 20.43 9.35
CA ALA A 17 -13.04 19.98 10.72
C ALA A 17 -11.95 20.55 11.65
N GLN A 18 -12.36 21.31 12.68
CA GLN A 18 -11.47 21.80 13.72
C GLN A 18 -11.28 20.71 14.79
N ASN A 19 -10.04 20.24 14.98
CA ASN A 19 -9.67 19.32 16.05
C ASN A 19 -9.68 20.06 17.40
N VAL A 20 -10.80 19.99 18.10
CA VAL A 20 -10.98 20.48 19.47
C VAL A 20 -11.17 19.29 20.42
N ASP A 21 -10.62 19.38 21.63
CA ASP A 21 -10.96 18.41 22.69
C ASP A 21 -12.35 18.70 23.28
N ALA A 22 -12.81 17.84 24.20
CA ALA A 22 -14.12 17.96 24.86
C ALA A 22 -14.30 19.24 25.71
N THR A 23 -13.27 20.10 25.80
CA THR A 23 -13.31 21.40 26.47
C THR A 23 -13.10 22.59 25.51
N GLY A 24 -13.04 22.34 24.20
CA GLY A 24 -12.94 23.38 23.17
C GLY A 24 -11.53 23.92 22.93
N ARG A 25 -10.48 23.23 23.38
CA ARG A 25 -9.09 23.63 23.10
C ARG A 25 -8.55 22.97 21.83
N MET A 26 -7.81 23.75 21.04
CA MET A 26 -7.16 23.31 19.79
C MET A 26 -6.06 22.28 20.08
N ILE A 27 -6.18 21.08 19.51
CA ILE A 27 -5.15 20.04 19.63
C ILE A 27 -4.09 20.25 18.54
N ARG A 28 -2.83 20.51 18.92
CA ARG A 28 -1.70 20.54 17.97
C ARG A 28 -1.21 19.11 17.73
N SER A 29 -1.61 18.49 16.61
CA SER A 29 -1.04 17.23 16.16
C SER A 29 0.20 17.47 15.27
N ASN A 30 1.37 16.95 15.65
CA ASN A 30 2.58 16.93 14.79
C ASN A 30 2.56 15.80 13.75
N THR A 31 1.40 15.22 13.44
CA THR A 31 1.27 14.19 12.41
C THR A 31 0.95 14.86 11.07
N PRO A 32 1.68 14.57 9.98
CA PRO A 32 1.34 15.09 8.65
C PRO A 32 -0.11 14.70 8.29
N PRO A 33 -0.92 15.64 7.78
CA PRO A 33 -2.30 15.34 7.41
C PRO A 33 -2.33 14.33 6.27
N LEU A 34 -3.20 13.32 6.39
CA LEU A 34 -3.50 12.42 5.28
C LEU A 34 -4.06 13.25 4.10
N PRO A 35 -3.60 13.00 2.85
CA PRO A 35 -4.09 13.74 1.70
C PRO A 35 -5.59 13.51 1.52
N GLN A 36 -6.37 14.60 1.57
CA GLN A 36 -7.80 14.57 1.35
C GLN A 36 -8.09 14.24 -0.13
N ARG A 37 -8.83 13.16 -0.38
CA ARG A 37 -9.16 12.66 -1.72
C ARG A 37 -10.27 13.53 -2.35
N LYS A 38 -10.06 14.06 -3.56
CA LYS A 38 -11.16 14.49 -4.45
C LYS A 38 -11.81 13.25 -5.07
N PRO A 39 -13.15 13.16 -5.15
CA PRO A 39 -13.81 12.01 -5.77
C PRO A 39 -13.64 12.09 -7.30
N GLU A 40 -12.65 11.40 -7.84
CA GLU A 40 -12.59 11.11 -9.27
C GLU A 40 -13.30 9.79 -9.57
N THR A 41 -14.37 9.91 -10.35
CA THR A 41 -15.14 8.83 -10.96
C THR A 41 -14.27 8.11 -12.00
N ILE A 42 -13.71 6.96 -11.64
CA ILE A 42 -13.10 6.04 -12.60
C ILE A 42 -13.58 4.63 -12.24
N ALA A 43 -14.36 4.00 -13.13
CA ALA A 43 -14.72 2.61 -13.00
C ALA A 43 -13.45 1.74 -13.14
N PRO A 44 -13.09 0.88 -12.17
CA PRO A 44 -11.94 0.01 -12.30
C PRO A 44 -12.32 -1.31 -12.99
N THR A 45 -11.67 -1.64 -14.10
CA THR A 45 -11.22 -3.02 -14.35
C THR A 45 -10.51 -3.52 -13.09
N PRO A 46 -10.66 -4.78 -12.63
CA PRO A 46 -10.19 -5.16 -11.30
C PRO A 46 -8.65 -5.27 -11.25
N LYS A 47 -8.00 -4.10 -11.19
CA LYS A 47 -6.63 -3.89 -10.70
C LYS A 47 -6.59 -4.39 -9.26
N GLY A 48 -5.74 -5.36 -8.97
CA GLY A 48 -5.47 -5.84 -7.60
C GLY A 48 -6.68 -6.11 -6.68
N SER A 49 -6.40 -6.41 -5.42
CA SER A 49 -7.35 -6.10 -4.32
C SER A 49 -7.07 -4.67 -3.85
N ARG A 50 -7.97 -4.06 -3.06
CA ARG A 50 -7.70 -2.75 -2.43
C ARG A 50 -6.36 -2.71 -1.66
N LEU A 51 -5.94 -3.85 -1.12
CA LEU A 51 -4.66 -4.01 -0.43
C LEU A 51 -3.47 -4.01 -1.41
N LEU A 52 -3.57 -4.75 -2.52
CA LEU A 52 -2.53 -4.74 -3.56
C LEU A 52 -2.39 -3.37 -4.24
N ASP A 53 -3.50 -2.66 -4.43
CA ASP A 53 -3.47 -1.29 -4.97
C ASP A 53 -2.74 -0.33 -4.04
N PHE A 54 -2.93 -0.49 -2.75
CA PHE A 54 -2.23 0.28 -1.74
C PHE A 54 -0.74 -0.07 -1.70
N ILE A 55 -0.38 -1.36 -1.70
CA ILE A 55 1.02 -1.82 -1.74
C ILE A 55 1.73 -1.25 -2.98
N GLY A 56 1.14 -1.42 -4.17
CA GLY A 56 1.75 -0.91 -5.40
C GLY A 56 1.90 0.62 -5.39
N LYS A 57 0.98 1.34 -4.75
CA LYS A 57 1.11 2.80 -4.59
C LYS A 57 2.29 3.17 -3.68
N LEU A 58 2.49 2.45 -2.57
CA LEU A 58 3.60 2.70 -1.65
C LEU A 58 4.95 2.32 -2.24
N GLU A 59 5.05 1.14 -2.86
CA GLU A 59 6.31 0.59 -3.36
C GLU A 59 6.82 1.32 -4.61
N SER A 60 5.92 1.73 -5.50
CA SER A 60 6.33 2.20 -6.83
C SER A 60 5.49 3.34 -7.41
N SER A 61 4.58 3.93 -6.62
CA SER A 61 3.55 4.82 -7.16
C SER A 61 2.69 4.19 -8.27
N ASN A 62 2.48 2.86 -8.23
CA ASN A 62 1.80 2.04 -9.25
C ASN A 62 2.53 1.93 -10.60
N ASN A 63 3.83 2.19 -10.64
CA ASN A 63 4.64 2.03 -11.84
C ASN A 63 5.09 0.57 -12.02
N TYR A 64 4.68 -0.08 -13.12
CA TYR A 64 5.05 -1.46 -13.45
C TYR A 64 6.44 -1.61 -14.10
N ASN A 65 7.07 -0.49 -14.46
CA ASN A 65 8.32 -0.42 -15.23
C ASN A 65 9.51 0.10 -14.39
N VAL A 66 9.31 0.38 -13.10
CA VAL A 66 10.36 0.94 -12.25
C VAL A 66 11.24 -0.14 -11.64
N ILE A 67 12.54 0.13 -11.54
CA ILE A 67 13.53 -0.65 -10.83
C ILE A 67 14.09 0.15 -9.64
N TYR A 68 14.80 -0.52 -8.73
CA TYR A 68 15.45 0.12 -7.60
C TYR A 68 16.26 1.36 -8.02
N GLY A 69 16.07 2.46 -7.28
CA GLY A 69 16.66 3.77 -7.60
C GLY A 69 15.76 4.67 -8.45
N ASN A 70 14.48 4.32 -8.63
CA ASN A 70 13.49 5.06 -9.44
C ASN A 70 13.86 5.18 -10.94
N GLU A 71 14.69 4.27 -11.44
CA GLU A 71 14.98 4.13 -12.87
C GLU A 71 13.87 3.32 -13.55
N GLU A 72 13.53 3.62 -14.81
CA GLU A 72 12.56 2.85 -15.58
C GLU A 72 13.22 1.96 -16.63
N LYS A 73 12.69 0.74 -16.77
CA LYS A 73 12.99 -0.23 -17.83
C LYS A 73 11.67 -0.72 -18.44
N PRO A 74 11.64 -1.18 -19.70
CA PRO A 74 10.41 -1.67 -20.33
C PRO A 74 10.02 -3.07 -19.82
N LEU A 75 9.88 -3.24 -18.50
CA LEU A 75 9.67 -4.51 -17.81
C LEU A 75 8.44 -5.27 -18.32
N ILE A 76 7.34 -4.55 -18.61
CA ILE A 76 6.10 -5.16 -19.13
C ILE A 76 6.26 -5.78 -20.53
N LYS A 77 7.38 -5.48 -21.21
CA LYS A 77 7.74 -6.06 -22.51
C LYS A 77 8.80 -7.14 -22.40
N MET A 78 9.30 -7.41 -21.21
CA MET A 78 10.31 -8.42 -20.94
C MET A 78 9.65 -9.72 -20.49
N THR A 79 10.26 -10.85 -20.81
CA THR A 79 9.93 -12.15 -20.23
C THR A 79 10.40 -12.22 -18.77
N VAL A 80 9.83 -13.13 -17.99
CA VAL A 80 10.28 -13.44 -16.62
C VAL A 80 11.78 -13.74 -16.60
N LYS A 81 12.27 -14.51 -17.57
CA LYS A 81 13.69 -14.84 -17.74
C LYS A 81 14.56 -13.60 -17.88
N GLU A 82 14.16 -12.67 -18.75
CA GLU A 82 14.88 -11.42 -18.97
C GLU A 82 14.86 -10.53 -17.73
N VAL A 83 13.73 -10.48 -17.00
CA VAL A 83 13.62 -9.73 -15.75
C VAL A 83 14.53 -10.31 -14.67
N GLN A 84 14.55 -11.64 -14.49
CA GLN A 84 15.45 -12.28 -13.54
C GLN A 84 16.92 -12.08 -13.91
N LYS A 85 17.25 -12.11 -15.21
CA LYS A 85 18.59 -11.77 -15.70
C LYS A 85 18.97 -10.33 -15.35
N LEU A 86 18.09 -9.36 -15.62
CA LEU A 86 18.29 -7.96 -15.24
C LEU A 86 18.50 -7.81 -13.72
N GLN A 87 17.71 -8.50 -12.91
CA GLN A 87 17.89 -8.48 -11.46
C GLN A 87 19.24 -9.03 -11.01
N LYS A 88 19.74 -10.06 -11.69
CA LYS A 88 21.09 -10.59 -11.44
C LYS A 88 22.17 -9.59 -11.84
N GLU A 89 22.05 -8.95 -12.99
CA GLU A 89 22.97 -7.89 -13.44
C GLU A 89 23.00 -6.74 -12.41
N MET A 90 21.85 -6.31 -11.89
CA MET A 90 21.78 -5.30 -10.82
C MET A 90 22.54 -5.72 -9.55
N ILE A 91 22.50 -7.01 -9.18
CA ILE A 91 23.26 -7.54 -8.04
C ILE A 91 24.75 -7.54 -8.34
N ASP A 92 25.15 -7.99 -9.53
CA ASP A 92 26.55 -8.06 -9.96
C ASP A 92 27.18 -6.65 -10.08
N GLU A 93 26.37 -5.63 -10.43
CA GLU A 93 26.73 -4.21 -10.40
C GLU A 93 26.86 -3.63 -8.97
N GLY A 94 26.49 -4.39 -7.93
CA GLY A 94 26.51 -3.93 -6.55
C GLY A 94 25.41 -2.93 -6.20
N ARG A 95 24.28 -2.93 -6.93
CA ARG A 95 23.14 -2.07 -6.58
C ARG A 95 22.59 -2.46 -5.20
N GLY A 96 22.08 -1.47 -4.45
CA GLY A 96 21.53 -1.68 -3.11
C GLY A 96 20.31 -2.60 -3.03
N SER A 97 19.66 -2.88 -4.17
CA SER A 97 18.57 -3.86 -4.27
C SER A 97 18.37 -4.33 -5.70
N SER A 98 17.78 -5.54 -5.86
CA SER A 98 17.26 -6.07 -7.12
C SER A 98 15.74 -5.88 -7.25
N ALA A 99 15.16 -4.97 -6.48
CA ALA A 99 13.73 -4.69 -6.47
C ALA A 99 13.26 -4.11 -7.81
N ILE A 100 12.19 -4.69 -8.36
CA ILE A 100 11.67 -4.38 -9.70
C ILE A 100 10.14 -4.43 -9.74
N GLY A 101 9.55 -3.60 -10.60
CA GLY A 101 8.14 -3.60 -10.96
C GLY A 101 7.25 -2.92 -9.93
N ARG A 102 5.93 -3.03 -10.14
CA ARG A 102 4.92 -2.36 -9.32
C ARG A 102 5.00 -2.71 -7.84
N TYR A 103 5.43 -3.93 -7.56
CA TYR A 103 5.48 -4.51 -6.23
C TYR A 103 6.91 -4.69 -5.73
N GLN A 104 7.90 -4.09 -6.40
CA GLN A 104 9.30 -4.08 -5.98
C GLN A 104 9.85 -5.48 -5.62
N PHE A 105 9.53 -6.48 -6.44
CA PHE A 105 9.98 -7.85 -6.21
C PHE A 105 11.50 -7.92 -6.25
N LYS A 106 12.13 -8.49 -5.21
CA LYS A 106 13.54 -8.87 -5.22
C LYS A 106 13.74 -10.16 -6.02
N HIS A 107 14.96 -10.40 -6.50
CA HIS A 107 15.29 -11.57 -7.32
C HIS A 107 14.82 -12.91 -6.73
N SER A 108 15.18 -13.18 -5.47
CA SER A 108 14.82 -14.42 -4.79
C SER A 108 13.30 -14.57 -4.62
N THR A 109 12.61 -13.51 -4.25
CA THR A 109 11.15 -13.49 -4.08
C THR A 109 10.42 -13.72 -5.39
N LEU A 110 10.86 -13.05 -6.47
CA LEU A 110 10.28 -13.25 -7.80
C LEU A 110 10.48 -14.69 -8.26
N LYS A 111 11.70 -15.21 -8.11
CA LYS A 111 12.02 -16.59 -8.49
C LYS A 111 11.15 -17.60 -7.75
N GLU A 112 11.04 -17.47 -6.43
CA GLU A 112 10.21 -18.37 -5.61
C GLU A 112 8.74 -18.33 -6.04
N ALA A 113 8.19 -17.13 -6.32
CA ALA A 113 6.80 -16.97 -6.76
C ALA A 113 6.53 -17.60 -8.14
N VAL A 114 7.46 -17.41 -9.09
CA VAL A 114 7.41 -17.98 -10.43
C VAL A 114 7.47 -19.51 -10.37
N ASP A 115 8.44 -20.05 -9.63
CA ASP A 115 8.61 -21.50 -9.46
C ASP A 115 7.36 -22.13 -8.82
N LYS A 116 6.83 -21.51 -7.77
CA LYS A 116 5.67 -22.03 -7.02
C LYS A 116 4.38 -22.04 -7.82
N LEU A 117 4.20 -21.08 -8.72
CA LEU A 117 3.04 -21.01 -9.62
C LEU A 117 3.24 -21.79 -10.93
N GLY A 118 4.44 -22.33 -11.17
CA GLY A 118 4.75 -23.04 -12.42
C GLY A 118 4.67 -22.14 -13.65
N ILE A 119 5.03 -20.86 -13.51
CA ILE A 119 5.01 -19.90 -14.62
C ILE A 119 6.18 -20.22 -15.58
N ASP A 120 5.89 -20.31 -16.88
CA ASP A 120 6.92 -20.45 -17.91
C ASP A 120 7.81 -19.20 -17.91
N GLU A 121 9.14 -19.40 -17.89
CA GLU A 121 10.13 -18.32 -17.86
C GLU A 121 10.04 -17.38 -19.09
N ASN A 122 9.46 -17.85 -20.20
CA ASN A 122 9.23 -17.07 -21.42
C ASN A 122 7.93 -16.26 -21.40
N THR A 123 7.13 -16.37 -20.32
CA THR A 123 5.94 -15.54 -20.12
C THR A 123 6.35 -14.07 -19.93
N LEU A 124 5.60 -13.14 -20.51
CA LEU A 124 5.82 -11.71 -20.27
C LEU A 124 5.58 -11.33 -18.81
N PHE A 125 6.47 -10.52 -18.25
CA PHE A 125 6.33 -9.87 -16.95
C PHE A 125 5.44 -8.63 -17.02
N ASP A 126 4.30 -8.79 -17.70
CA ASP A 126 3.30 -7.75 -17.90
C ASP A 126 2.57 -7.39 -16.60
N GLU A 127 1.70 -6.38 -16.68
CA GLU A 127 0.95 -5.89 -15.53
C GLU A 127 0.12 -6.99 -14.86
N LYS A 128 -0.47 -7.89 -15.66
CA LYS A 128 -1.31 -8.98 -15.17
C LYS A 128 -0.49 -10.00 -14.40
N LEU A 129 0.68 -10.39 -14.92
CA LEU A 129 1.55 -11.34 -14.23
C LEU A 129 2.10 -10.73 -12.93
N GLN A 130 2.47 -9.45 -12.92
CA GLN A 130 2.91 -8.77 -11.71
C GLN A 130 1.83 -8.77 -10.62
N ASP A 131 0.58 -8.42 -10.98
CA ASP A 131 -0.57 -8.46 -10.05
C ASP A 131 -0.86 -9.89 -9.54
N GLN A 132 -0.73 -10.90 -10.41
CA GLN A 132 -0.92 -12.31 -10.05
C GLN A 132 0.16 -12.80 -9.07
N LEU A 133 1.42 -12.48 -9.33
CA LEU A 133 2.54 -12.83 -8.45
C LEU A 133 2.40 -12.12 -7.09
N ALA A 134 1.96 -10.86 -7.06
CA ALA A 134 1.77 -10.13 -5.81
C ALA A 134 0.64 -10.73 -4.98
N ARG A 135 -0.46 -11.11 -5.64
CA ARG A 135 -1.55 -11.85 -5.00
C ARG A 135 -1.08 -13.16 -4.39
N SER A 136 -0.26 -13.94 -5.10
CA SER A 136 0.23 -15.21 -4.57
C SER A 136 1.14 -15.03 -3.35
N ARG A 137 1.95 -13.96 -3.29
CA ARG A 137 2.72 -13.61 -2.08
C ARG A 137 1.81 -13.21 -0.92
N MET A 138 0.78 -12.42 -1.18
CA MET A 138 -0.20 -12.03 -0.16
C MET A 138 -0.94 -13.25 0.41
N GLU A 139 -1.37 -14.19 -0.45
CA GLU A 139 -1.97 -15.46 -0.05
C GLU A 139 -0.99 -16.34 0.73
N TYR A 140 0.27 -16.41 0.29
CA TYR A 140 1.34 -17.11 0.99
C TYR A 140 1.56 -16.58 2.42
N ARG A 141 1.39 -15.27 2.63
CA ARG A 141 1.46 -14.63 3.96
C ARG A 141 0.20 -14.80 4.82
N GLY A 142 -0.81 -15.51 4.31
CA GLY A 142 -1.96 -15.93 5.11
C GLY A 142 -3.19 -15.03 4.98
N PHE A 143 -3.33 -14.27 3.89
CA PHE A 143 -4.48 -13.39 3.67
C PHE A 143 -5.84 -14.12 3.76
N GLU A 144 -5.93 -15.35 3.25
CA GLU A 144 -7.17 -16.14 3.37
C GLU A 144 -7.43 -16.59 4.81
N LYS A 145 -6.40 -16.94 5.58
CA LYS A 145 -6.53 -17.23 7.02
C LYS A 145 -6.98 -16.00 7.81
N PHE A 146 -6.46 -14.83 7.44
CA PHE A 146 -6.89 -13.56 8.03
C PHE A 146 -8.37 -13.29 7.75
N LYS A 147 -8.82 -13.43 6.50
CA LYS A 147 -10.24 -13.30 6.13
C LYS A 147 -11.14 -14.31 6.84
N ALA A 148 -10.65 -15.52 7.11
CA ALA A 148 -11.36 -16.55 7.87
C ALA A 148 -11.37 -16.30 9.39
N GLY A 149 -10.65 -15.29 9.89
CA GLY A 149 -10.50 -15.02 11.33
C GLY A 149 -9.53 -15.96 12.04
N GLU A 150 -8.77 -16.77 11.30
CA GLU A 150 -7.76 -17.71 11.81
C GLU A 150 -6.38 -17.08 12.00
N MET A 151 -6.21 -15.82 11.57
CA MET A 151 -4.99 -15.03 11.70
C MET A 151 -5.36 -13.59 12.07
N SER A 152 -4.60 -12.97 12.97
CA SER A 152 -4.80 -11.56 13.32
C SER A 152 -4.25 -10.63 12.23
N ALA A 153 -4.74 -9.39 12.20
CA ALA A 153 -4.26 -8.37 11.27
C ALA A 153 -2.75 -8.09 11.47
N GLU A 154 -2.29 -8.06 12.73
CA GLU A 154 -0.89 -7.82 13.09
C GLU A 154 0.01 -8.89 12.50
N LYS A 155 -0.35 -10.17 12.65
CA LYS A 155 0.44 -11.28 12.11
C LYS A 155 0.47 -11.28 10.59
N LEU A 156 -0.64 -10.93 9.94
CA LEU A 156 -0.66 -10.75 8.49
C LEU A 156 0.30 -9.62 8.09
N ILE A 157 0.24 -8.47 8.77
CA ILE A 157 1.07 -7.30 8.51
C ILE A 157 2.56 -7.60 8.64
N GLU A 158 2.98 -8.26 9.72
CA GLU A 158 4.36 -8.70 9.92
C GLU A 158 4.82 -9.60 8.76
N GLY A 159 3.93 -10.49 8.30
CA GLY A 159 4.16 -11.33 7.13
C GLY A 159 4.31 -10.52 5.84
N LEU A 160 3.41 -9.58 5.56
CA LEU A 160 3.45 -8.73 4.36
C LEU A 160 4.68 -7.81 4.37
N ALA A 161 5.06 -7.24 5.52
CA ALA A 161 6.24 -6.37 5.65
C ALA A 161 7.57 -7.12 5.41
N SER A 162 7.55 -8.46 5.50
CA SER A 162 8.69 -9.28 5.09
C SER A 162 8.83 -9.42 3.57
N GLU A 163 7.78 -9.11 2.80
CA GLU A 163 7.77 -9.12 1.33
C GLU A 163 8.03 -7.72 0.76
N TRP A 164 7.41 -6.69 1.36
CA TRP A 164 7.34 -5.32 0.85
C TRP A 164 7.91 -4.34 1.87
N ALA A 165 9.05 -3.72 1.52
CA ALA A 165 9.84 -2.92 2.43
C ALA A 165 9.21 -1.55 2.75
N ALA A 166 8.34 -1.03 1.88
CA ALA A 166 7.66 0.24 2.08
C ALA A 166 6.46 0.14 3.03
N LEU A 167 6.11 -1.07 3.51
CA LEU A 167 4.98 -1.25 4.41
C LEU A 167 5.30 -0.74 5.83
N PRO A 168 4.52 0.22 6.36
CA PRO A 168 4.70 0.70 7.72
C PRO A 168 4.19 -0.34 8.73
N LEU A 169 4.93 -0.57 9.82
CA LEU A 169 4.51 -1.42 10.94
C LEU A 169 3.77 -0.61 12.04
N ASP A 170 2.83 0.26 11.64
CA ASP A 170 2.11 1.14 12.58
C ASP A 170 0.61 0.80 12.71
N GLU A 171 -0.06 1.42 13.70
CA GLU A 171 -1.48 1.16 13.99
C GLU A 171 -2.42 1.52 12.83
N ARG A 172 -2.07 2.54 12.06
CA ARG A 172 -2.87 3.00 10.91
C ARG A 172 -2.93 1.90 9.85
N TRP A 173 -1.84 1.16 9.70
CA TRP A 173 -1.75 0.02 8.81
C TRP A 173 -2.59 -1.17 9.29
N SER A 174 -2.54 -1.51 10.58
CA SER A 174 -3.43 -2.54 11.17
C SER A 174 -4.89 -2.23 10.93
N TYR A 175 -5.28 -0.97 11.15
CA TYR A 175 -6.64 -0.51 10.90
C TYR A 175 -7.06 -0.65 9.42
N PHE A 176 -6.20 -0.26 8.47
CA PHE A 176 -6.50 -0.40 7.04
C PHE A 176 -6.64 -1.87 6.61
N VAL A 177 -5.73 -2.74 7.04
CA VAL A 177 -5.80 -4.18 6.72
C VAL A 177 -7.04 -4.82 7.32
N GLY A 178 -7.40 -4.46 8.57
CA GLY A 178 -8.66 -4.81 9.23
C GLY A 178 -9.90 -4.48 8.39
N GLN A 179 -9.96 -3.26 7.86
CA GLN A 179 -11.04 -2.83 6.96
C GLN A 179 -11.13 -3.67 5.68
N VAL A 180 -9.99 -3.98 5.05
CA VAL A 180 -9.96 -4.75 3.80
C VAL A 180 -10.39 -6.20 4.02
N GLY A 181 -10.07 -6.79 5.18
CA GLY A 181 -10.47 -8.15 5.53
C GLY A 181 -11.93 -8.31 5.98
N GLY A 182 -12.63 -7.21 6.29
CA GLY A 182 -13.96 -7.26 6.88
C GLY A 182 -13.99 -7.77 8.33
N VAL A 183 -12.83 -7.92 8.96
CA VAL A 183 -12.69 -8.41 10.35
C VAL A 183 -12.58 -7.21 11.28
N PHE A 184 -13.72 -6.73 11.77
CA PHE A 184 -13.77 -5.81 12.91
C PHE A 184 -14.26 -6.56 14.15
N LYS A 185 -13.34 -6.86 15.07
CA LYS A 185 -13.66 -6.97 16.49
C LYS A 185 -12.65 -6.10 17.23
N VAL A 186 -13.10 -4.92 17.67
CA VAL A 186 -12.26 -3.98 18.41
C VAL A 186 -12.00 -4.56 19.80
N GLU A 187 -10.85 -5.20 19.98
CA GLU A 187 -10.21 -5.27 21.29
C GLU A 187 -8.84 -4.59 21.17
N SER A 188 -8.85 -3.26 21.32
CA SER A 188 -7.66 -2.44 21.44
C SER A 188 -6.82 -2.92 22.63
N ARG A 189 -5.61 -3.44 22.37
CA ARG A 189 -4.62 -3.74 23.42
C ARG A 189 -3.56 -2.64 23.61
N PHE A 190 -3.70 -1.50 22.94
CA PHE A 190 -2.73 -0.38 23.06
C PHE A 190 -3.14 0.72 24.05
N ASN A 191 -4.14 0.45 24.91
CA ASN A 191 -4.56 1.36 25.98
C ASN A 191 -3.64 1.34 27.22
N ASN A 192 -2.31 1.35 27.05
CA ASN A 192 -1.38 1.43 28.18
C ASN A 192 -0.07 2.16 27.84
N TYR A 193 -0.15 3.40 27.31
CA TYR A 193 0.89 4.41 27.51
C TYR A 193 0.27 5.81 27.62
N ALA A 194 -0.46 6.03 28.72
CA ALA A 194 -0.77 7.35 29.23
C ALA A 194 -0.92 7.28 30.76
N ALA A 195 0.17 6.91 31.43
CA ALA A 195 0.36 7.13 32.84
C ALA A 195 1.87 7.22 33.09
N ILE A 196 2.46 8.39 32.83
CA ILE A 196 3.26 9.20 33.77
C ILE A 196 3.30 10.64 33.26
#